data_AF-A0A4Q4U6D7-F1
#
_entry.id   AF-A0A4Q4U6D7-F1
#
_cell.length_a   1.000
_cell.length_b   1.000
_cell.length_c   1.000
_cell.angle_alpha   90.00
_cell.angle_beta   90.00
_cell.angle_gamma   90.00
#
_symmetry.space_group_name_H-M   'P 1'
#
loop_
_entity.id
_entity.type
_entity.pdbx_description
1 polymer ?
#
loop_
_entity_poly.entity_id
_entity_poly.type
_entity_poly.pdbx_seq_one_letter_code
_entity_poly.pdbx_strand_id
1 'polypeptide(L)' 'MSIIAIHGLGTESPRTWEFKRKDGSGVVNWLSDSTMLPAVVPEARIFTYDWDANYFENAPVQTLLGHADKLLTIDLDLS' A
#
# COMPACT_ATOMS: atom_id res chain seq x y z
N MET A 1 0.85 9.52 -14.06
CA MET A 1 1.03 9.83 -12.62
C MET A 1 1.37 8.54 -11.89
N SER A 2 2.13 8.59 -10.79
CA SER A 2 2.37 7.43 -9.93
C SER A 2 1.69 7.65 -8.58
N ILE A 3 1.06 6.60 -8.04
CA ILE A 3 0.47 6.58 -6.69
C ILE A 3 1.26 5.56 -5.87
N ILE A 4 1.75 5.98 -4.70
CA ILE A 4 2.39 5.09 -3.73
C ILE A 4 1.44 4.96 -2.55
N ALA A 5 0.89 3.76 -2.35
CA ALA A 5 0.01 3.44 -1.25
C ALA A 5 0.82 2.80 -0.11
N ILE A 6 0.75 3.42 1.06
CA ILE A 6 1.44 2.96 2.29
C ILE A 6 0.35 2.58 3.29
N HIS A 7 0.44 1.38 3.87
CA HIS A 7 -0.51 0.94 4.88
C HIS A 7 -0.18 1.49 6.28
N GLY A 8 -1.19 1.46 7.16
CA GLY A 8 -1.08 1.93 8.54
C GLY A 8 -0.45 0.91 9.49
N LEU A 9 -0.34 1.30 10.76
CA LEU A 9 0.13 0.44 11.84
C LEU A 9 -0.77 -0.79 12.02
N GLY A 10 -0.16 -1.95 12.26
CA GLY A 10 -0.90 -3.18 12.53
C GLY A 10 -1.63 -3.79 11.33
N THR A 11 -1.35 -3.31 10.12
CA THR A 11 -1.89 -3.86 8.88
C THR A 11 -0.76 -4.18 7.91
N GLU A 12 -1.08 -4.81 6.80
CA GLU A 12 -0.12 -5.19 5.75
C GLU A 12 -0.72 -4.89 4.36
N SER A 13 0.14 -4.81 3.36
CA SER A 13 -0.24 -4.94 1.96
C SER A 13 -0.42 -6.43 1.61
N PRO A 14 -1.50 -6.84 0.92
CA PRO A 14 -2.55 -6.01 0.32
C PRO A 14 -3.79 -5.82 1.21
N ARG A 15 -3.88 -6.51 2.36
CA ARG A 15 -5.11 -6.64 3.15
C ARG A 15 -5.71 -5.31 3.60
N THR A 16 -4.88 -4.28 3.79
CA THR A 16 -5.33 -2.94 4.16
C THR A 16 -6.38 -2.36 3.20
N TRP A 17 -6.32 -2.74 1.91
CA TRP A 17 -7.21 -2.20 0.87
C TRP A 17 -8.29 -3.20 0.44
N GLU A 18 -8.45 -4.29 1.17
CA GLU A 18 -9.47 -5.28 0.92
C GLU A 18 -10.79 -4.93 1.61
N PHE A 19 -11.88 -4.98 0.85
CA PHE A 19 -13.23 -4.81 1.34
C PHE A 19 -14.04 -6.08 1.08
N LYS A 20 -14.60 -6.65 2.15
CA LYS A 20 -15.51 -7.79 2.06
C LYS A 20 -16.90 -7.30 1.69
N ARG A 21 -17.42 -7.74 0.55
CA ARG A 21 -18.74 -7.34 0.07
C ARG A 21 -19.83 -7.88 1.01
N LYS A 22 -20.82 -7.03 1.30
CA LYS A 22 -21.90 -7.33 2.26
C LYS A 22 -22.84 -8.45 1.78
N ASP A 23 -22.97 -8.61 0.46
CA ASP A 23 -23.76 -9.64 -0.19
C ASP A 23 -23.09 -11.03 -0.20
N GLY A 24 -21.87 -11.14 0.35
CA GLY A 24 -21.12 -12.37 0.40
C GLY A 24 -20.44 -12.74 -0.93
N SER A 25 -20.46 -11.88 -1.94
CA SER A 25 -19.90 -12.18 -3.28
C SER A 25 -18.35 -12.16 -3.32
N GLY A 26 -17.70 -12.12 -2.16
CA GLY A 26 -16.25 -12.18 -2.01
C GLY A 26 -15.61 -10.89 -1.50
N VAL A 27 -14.32 -10.78 -1.75
CA VAL A 27 -13.47 -9.65 -1.35
C VAL A 27 -13.04 -8.89 -2.60
N VAL A 28 -13.00 -7.56 -2.51
CA VAL A 28 -12.48 -6.66 -3.55
C VAL A 28 -11.32 -5.87 -2.99
N ASN A 29 -10.25 -5.73 -3.77
CA ASN A 29 -9.14 -4.84 -3.44
C ASN A 29 -9.34 -3.49 -4.13
N TRP A 30 -9.41 -2.41 -3.35
CA TRP A 30 -9.68 -1.07 -3.87
C TRP A 30 -8.59 -0.53 -4.80
N LEU A 31 -7.33 -0.96 -4.63
CA LEU A 31 -6.21 -0.52 -5.47
C LEU A 31 -6.13 -1.24 -6.83
N SER A 32 -6.69 -2.44 -6.96
CA SER A 32 -6.50 -3.28 -8.17
C SER A 32 -7.78 -3.70 -8.89
N ASP A 33 -8.95 -3.64 -8.26
CA ASP A 33 -10.22 -3.93 -8.93
C ASP A 33 -10.53 -2.84 -9.97
N SER A 34 -10.82 -3.27 -11.20
CA SER A 34 -11.00 -2.39 -12.36
C SER A 34 -12.18 -1.41 -12.22
N THR A 35 -13.08 -1.65 -11.26
CA THR A 35 -14.23 -0.79 -10.97
C THR A 35 -13.98 0.20 -9.82
N MET A 36 -12.79 0.17 -9.22
CA MET A 36 -12.42 0.96 -8.04
C MET A 36 -11.42 2.08 -8.40
N LEU A 37 -10.32 2.26 -7.65
CA LEU A 37 -9.35 3.32 -7.91
C LEU A 37 -8.86 3.34 -9.38
N PRO A 38 -8.54 2.20 -10.02
CA PRO A 38 -8.17 2.17 -11.44
C PRO A 38 -9.22 2.80 -12.38
N ALA A 39 -10.51 2.73 -12.09
CA ALA A 39 -11.54 3.38 -12.92
C ALA A 39 -11.48 4.91 -12.82
N VAL A 40 -11.06 5.44 -11.67
CA VAL A 40 -10.95 6.89 -11.40
C VAL A 40 -9.65 7.45 -11.98
N VAL A 41 -8.57 6.67 -11.98
CA VAL A 41 -7.24 7.06 -12.45
C VAL A 41 -6.63 6.03 -13.41
N PRO A 42 -7.20 5.86 -14.62
CA PRO A 42 -6.86 4.73 -15.52
C PRO A 42 -5.40 4.68 -15.96
N GLU A 43 -4.74 5.84 -16.03
CA GLU A 43 -3.34 5.95 -16.46
C GLU A 43 -2.34 6.00 -15.29
N ALA A 44 -2.82 5.79 -14.06
CA ALA A 44 -1.93 5.80 -12.88
C ALA A 44 -1.19 4.46 -12.74
N ARG A 45 0.12 4.54 -12.51
CA ARG A 45 0.89 3.40 -11.98
C ARG A 45 0.72 3.37 -10.46
N ILE A 46 0.21 2.27 -9.92
CA ILE A 46 -0.06 2.10 -8.49
C ILE A 46 1.00 1.17 -7.90
N PHE A 47 1.72 1.64 -6.90
CA PHE A 47 2.71 0.88 -6.15
C PHE A 47 2.26 0.76 -4.70
N THR A 48 2.57 -0.37 -4.06
CA THR A 48 2.39 -0.56 -2.62
C THR A 48 3.75 -0.64 -1.96
N TYR A 49 3.86 -0.05 -0.76
CA TYR A 49 5.02 -0.21 0.10
C TYR A 49 4.59 -0.97 1.36
N ASP A 50 5.02 -2.23 1.42
CA ASP A 50 4.76 -3.12 2.54
C ASP A 50 5.91 -3.01 3.53
N TRP A 51 5.69 -2.26 4.61
CA TRP A 51 6.67 -2.04 5.66
C TRP A 51 6.29 -2.85 6.90
N ASP A 52 7.27 -3.19 7.73
CA ASP A 52 6.99 -3.92 8.97
C ASP A 52 6.24 -3.02 9.97
N ALA A 53 4.91 -3.10 9.96
CA ALA A 53 4.02 -2.28 10.78
C ALA A 53 3.69 -2.90 12.14
N ASN A 54 4.47 -3.87 12.62
CA ASN A 54 4.31 -4.46 13.94
C ASN A 54 4.52 -3.42 15.05
N TYR A 55 3.64 -3.42 16.06
CA TYR A 55 3.66 -2.42 17.14
C TYR A 55 3.60 -3.01 18.56
N PHE A 56 3.54 -4.34 18.68
CA PHE A 56 3.46 -5.04 19.97
C PHE A 56 4.79 -5.68 20.39
N GLU A 57 5.20 -6.79 19.76
CA GLU A 57 6.48 -7.47 20.03
C GLU A 57 7.43 -7.28 18.84
N ASN A 58 8.71 -7.00 19.11
CA ASN A 58 9.73 -6.69 18.09
C ASN A 58 9.39 -5.51 17.17
N ALA A 59 8.71 -4.48 17.71
CA ALA A 59 8.37 -3.29 16.95
C ALA A 59 9.65 -2.66 16.33
N PRO A 60 9.71 -2.50 15.00
CA PRO A 60 10.86 -1.88 14.38
C PRO A 60 10.98 -0.43 14.82
N VAL A 61 12.17 -0.04 15.28
CA VAL A 61 12.50 1.37 15.55
C VAL A 61 12.82 2.04 14.22
N GLN A 62 11.80 2.22 13.38
CA GLN A 62 11.93 2.91 12.09
C GLN A 62 10.91 4.04 12.04
N THR A 63 11.39 5.27 11.83
CA THR A 63 10.52 6.43 11.67
C THR A 63 9.93 6.46 10.26
N LEU A 64 8.80 7.15 10.07
CA LEU A 64 8.24 7.40 8.73
C LEU A 64 9.29 8.07 7.81
N LEU A 65 10.16 8.91 8.37
CA LEU A 65 11.28 9.53 7.64
C LEU A 65 12.29 8.49 7.14
N GLY A 66 12.65 7.50 7.95
CA GLY A 66 13.55 6.42 7.52
C GLY A 66 12.98 5.56 6.39
N HIS A 67 11.65 5.45 6.28
CA HIS A 67 11.00 4.81 5.13
C HIS A 67 11.00 5.71 3.89
N ALA A 68 10.86 7.04 4.06
CA ALA A 68 10.96 7.99 2.96
C ALA A 68 12.37 7.99 2.33
N ASP A 69 13.43 7.90 3.14
CA ASP A 69 14.81 7.82 2.63
C ASP A 69 15.04 6.56 1.79
N LYS A 70 14.48 5.41 2.21
CA LYS A 70 14.52 4.15 1.43
C LYS A 70 13.75 4.26 0.11
N LEU A 71 12.60 4.93 0.11
CA LEU A 71 11.82 5.14 -1.12
C LEU A 71 12.59 6.01 -2.12
N LEU A 72 13.28 7.05 -1.65
CA LEU A 72 14.11 7.91 -2.51
C LEU A 72 15.33 7.19 -3.09
N THR A 73 15.92 6.24 -2.36
CA THR A 73 17.07 5.48 -2.87
C THR A 73 16.69 4.49 -3.95
N ILE A 74 15.49 3.89 -3.88
CA ILE A 74 14.98 2.97 -4.91
C ILE A 74 14.71 3.70 -6.24
N ASP A 75 14.20 4.93 -6.21
CA ASP A 75 13.95 5.72 -7.42
C ASP A 75 15.26 6.15 -8.14
N LEU A 76 16.34 6.41 -7.37
CA LEU A 76 17.64 6.83 -7.92
C LEU A 76 18.46 5.68 -8.52
N ASP A 77 18.24 4.45 -8.07
CA ASP A 77 18.94 3.25 -8.60
C ASP A 77 18.25 2.68 -9.86
N LEU A 78 17.09 3.23 -10.23
CA LEU A 78 16.31 2.86 -11.42
C LEU A 78 16.36 3.93 -12.54
N SER A 79 17.12 5.01 -12.35
CA SER A 79 17.30 6.13 -13.31
C SER A 79 18.68 6.13 -13.95
#